data_AF-A0A0F9FFH5-F1
#
_entry.id   AF-A0A0F9FFH5-F1
#
_cell.length_a   1.000
_cell.length_b   1.000
_cell.length_c   1.000
_cell.angle_alpha   90.00
_cell.angle_beta   90.00
_cell.angle_gamma   90.00
#
_symmetry.space_group_name_H-M   'P 1'
#
loop_
_entity.id
_entity.type
_entity.pdbx_description
1 polymer ?
#
loop_
_entity_poly.entity_id
_entity_poly.type
_entity_poly.pdbx_seq_one_letter_code
_entity_poly.pdbx_strand_id
1 'polypeptide(L)'
;TLGRNRHFFGLPGNPLSVLTGLHEFVLPALRRLSGLPEEKCRATLKVRLGRAIRAKGGRTTHVLAELTWRAGQPVATPIRSHGSADLASASSADGVVVIGPRTRSLPAGRTVVFVPWRALP
;
A
#
# COMPACT_ATOMS: atom_id res chain seq x y z
N THR A 1 30.41 9.84 -7.06
CA THR A 1 29.26 10.68 -7.50
C THR A 1 28.48 9.91 -8.55
N LEU A 2 27.16 9.81 -8.46
CA LEU A 2 26.36 9.16 -9.51
C LEU A 2 26.54 9.94 -10.82
N GLY A 3 26.96 9.25 -11.90
CA GLY A 3 27.08 9.87 -13.22
C GLY A 3 25.73 10.34 -13.78
N ARG A 4 25.75 11.05 -14.92
CA ARG A 4 24.53 11.48 -15.63
C ARG A 4 23.62 10.27 -15.93
N ASN A 5 22.30 10.48 -15.81
CA ASN A 5 21.24 9.46 -16.01
C ASN A 5 21.30 8.23 -15.07
N ARG A 6 21.78 8.39 -13.84
CA ARG A 6 21.65 7.37 -12.79
C ARG A 6 20.77 7.86 -11.66
N HIS A 7 19.79 7.04 -11.28
CA HIS A 7 18.91 7.29 -10.13
C HIS A 7 19.31 6.40 -8.95
N PHE A 8 19.11 6.89 -7.73
CA PHE A 8 19.41 6.15 -6.50
C PHE A 8 18.22 6.22 -5.54
N PHE A 9 17.86 5.08 -4.96
CA PHE A 9 16.80 4.96 -3.95
C PHE A 9 17.40 4.41 -2.65
N GLY A 10 17.51 5.27 -1.63
CA GLY A 10 17.88 4.85 -0.28
C GLY A 10 16.63 4.44 0.49
N LEU A 11 16.39 3.13 0.63
CA LEU A 11 15.29 2.61 1.43
C LEU A 11 15.73 2.38 2.89
N PRO A 12 14.85 2.59 3.89
CA PRO A 12 15.17 2.38 5.30
C PRO A 12 15.40 0.90 5.61
N GLY A 13 16.26 0.52 6.56
CA GLY A 13 16.56 -0.90 6.84
C GLY A 13 15.42 -1.73 7.45
N ASN A 14 14.31 -1.12 7.85
CA ASN A 14 13.18 -1.83 8.43
C ASN A 14 12.36 -2.56 7.34
N PRO A 15 12.07 -3.87 7.46
CA PRO A 15 11.49 -4.66 6.36
C PRO A 15 10.18 -4.12 5.79
N LEU A 16 9.20 -3.78 6.63
CA LEU A 16 7.92 -3.25 6.13
C LEU A 16 8.08 -1.84 5.54
N SER A 17 9.05 -1.07 6.06
CA SER A 17 9.37 0.25 5.54
C SER A 17 10.06 0.16 4.17
N VAL A 18 10.94 -0.82 3.94
CA VAL A 18 11.49 -1.13 2.61
C VAL A 18 10.36 -1.48 1.65
N LEU A 19 9.48 -2.41 2.02
CA LEU A 19 8.36 -2.83 1.16
C LEU A 19 7.45 -1.66 0.82
N THR A 20 7.08 -0.86 1.81
CA THR A 20 6.26 0.34 1.60
C THR A 20 6.97 1.31 0.65
N GLY A 21 8.26 1.59 0.86
CA GLY A 21 9.02 2.50 0.00
C GLY A 21 9.22 1.97 -1.43
N LEU A 22 9.41 0.65 -1.59
CA LEU A 22 9.48 -0.03 -2.88
C LEU A 22 8.19 0.19 -3.66
N HIS A 23 7.03 -0.06 -3.06
CA HIS A 23 5.73 0.08 -3.72
C HIS A 23 5.30 1.53 -3.94
N GLU A 24 5.63 2.44 -3.01
CA GLU A 24 5.17 3.84 -3.06
C GLU A 24 6.05 4.72 -3.94
N PHE A 25 7.35 4.41 -4.07
CA PHE A 25 8.31 5.29 -4.74
C PHE A 25 9.06 4.59 -5.87
N VAL A 26 9.69 3.44 -5.58
CA VAL A 26 10.62 2.79 -6.51
C VAL A 26 9.90 2.20 -7.71
N LEU A 27 8.88 1.37 -7.49
CA LEU A 27 8.14 0.73 -8.59
C LEU A 27 7.43 1.74 -9.50
N PRO A 28 6.73 2.79 -9.00
CA PRO A 28 6.18 3.83 -9.85
C PRO A 28 7.25 4.55 -10.68
N ALA A 29 8.42 4.84 -10.10
CA ALA A 29 9.51 5.48 -10.81
C ALA A 29 10.09 4.58 -11.91
N LEU A 30 10.31 3.29 -11.63
CA LEU A 30 10.78 2.32 -12.63
C LEU A 30 9.79 2.18 -13.79
N ARG A 31 8.49 2.12 -13.50
CA ARG A 31 7.43 2.07 -14.53
C ARG A 31 7.43 3.32 -15.42
N ARG A 32 7.62 4.50 -14.83
CA ARG A 32 7.73 5.76 -15.59
C ARG A 32 8.98 5.77 -16.46
N LEU A 33 10.12 5.34 -15.90
CA LEU A 33 11.38 5.24 -16.63
C LEU A 33 11.35 4.20 -17.75
N SER A 34 10.50 3.16 -17.65
CA SER A 34 10.27 2.19 -18.72
C SER A 34 9.30 2.69 -19.79
N GLY A 35 8.83 3.93 -19.71
CA GLY A 35 7.92 4.53 -20.70
C GLY A 35 6.43 4.18 -20.52
N LEU A 36 6.01 3.64 -19.37
CA LEU A 36 4.59 3.42 -19.12
C LEU A 36 3.85 4.76 -18.92
N PRO A 37 2.58 4.84 -19.38
CA PRO A 37 1.70 5.95 -19.03
C PRO A 37 1.57 6.15 -17.52
N GLU A 38 1.35 7.39 -17.09
CA GLU A 38 1.33 7.78 -15.68
C GLU A 38 0.26 7.02 -14.89
N GLU A 39 -0.91 6.80 -15.48
CA GLU A 39 -2.01 6.04 -14.89
C GLU A 39 -1.67 4.57 -14.62
N LYS A 40 -0.69 4.01 -15.36
CA LYS A 40 -0.21 2.64 -15.15
C LYS A 40 0.96 2.56 -14.17
N CYS A 41 1.56 3.70 -13.80
CA CYS A 41 2.68 3.72 -12.86
C CYS A 41 2.23 3.48 -11.41
N ARG A 42 1.00 3.89 -11.06
CA ARG A 42 0.41 3.76 -9.72
C ARG A 42 -0.93 3.04 -9.77
N ALA A 43 -0.90 1.71 -9.71
CA ALA A 43 -2.11 0.91 -9.59
C ALA A 43 -2.81 1.20 -8.25
N THR A 44 -4.09 1.55 -8.30
CA THR A 44 -4.95 1.69 -7.12
C THR A 44 -6.32 1.11 -7.41
N LEU A 45 -7.00 0.61 -6.38
CA LEU A 45 -8.35 0.06 -6.47
C LEU A 45 -9.26 0.73 -5.45
N LYS A 46 -10.48 1.09 -5.85
CA LYS A 46 -11.54 1.47 -4.90
C LYS A 46 -12.18 0.20 -4.36
N VAL A 47 -12.13 0.01 -3.04
CA VAL A 47 -12.60 -1.21 -2.38
C VAL A 47 -13.47 -0.88 -1.19
N ARG A 48 -14.35 -1.79 -0.81
CA ARG A 48 -15.12 -1.68 0.43
C ARG A 48 -14.30 -2.20 1.61
N LEU A 49 -14.30 -1.48 2.73
CA LEU A 49 -13.58 -1.92 3.91
C LEU A 49 -14.32 -3.06 4.63
N GLY A 50 -13.66 -4.20 4.83
CA GLY A 50 -14.27 -5.37 5.49
C GLY A 50 -14.38 -5.24 7.01
N ARG A 51 -13.46 -4.52 7.65
CA ARG A 51 -13.44 -4.26 9.10
C ARG A 51 -12.95 -2.85 9.38
N ALA A 52 -13.51 -2.20 10.40
CA ALA A 52 -13.10 -0.85 10.79
C ALA A 52 -11.60 -0.76 11.10
N ILE A 53 -10.99 0.36 10.74
CA ILE A 53 -9.60 0.67 11.08
C ILE A 53 -9.58 1.83 12.08
N ARG A 54 -8.77 1.71 13.12
CA ARG A 54 -8.39 2.84 13.99
C ARG A 54 -6.95 3.24 13.67
N ALA A 55 -6.71 4.52 13.54
CA ALA A 55 -5.40 5.10 13.31
C ALA A 55 -5.10 6.14 14.38
N LYS A 56 -3.82 6.26 14.77
CA LYS A 56 -3.40 7.27 15.77
C LYS A 56 -3.63 8.70 15.27
N GLY A 57 -3.67 8.91 13.95
CA GLY A 57 -3.62 10.22 13.31
C GLY A 57 -2.21 10.82 13.36
N GLY A 58 -2.04 11.99 12.73
CA GLY A 58 -0.79 12.75 12.68
C GLY A 58 0.18 12.34 11.57
N ARG A 59 -0.04 11.20 10.91
CA ARG A 59 0.74 10.76 9.74
C ARG A 59 -0.07 9.86 8.83
N THR A 60 0.28 9.85 7.55
CA THR A 60 -0.24 8.84 6.63
C THR A 60 0.16 7.46 7.13
N THR A 61 -0.80 6.54 7.21
CA THR A 61 -0.61 5.18 7.70
C THR A 61 -0.95 4.20 6.59
N HIS A 62 -0.04 3.28 6.30
CA HIS A 62 -0.25 2.17 5.37
C HIS A 62 -0.66 0.95 6.19
N VAL A 63 -1.91 0.51 6.03
CA VAL A 63 -2.48 -0.60 6.79
C VAL A 63 -2.54 -1.83 5.90
N LEU A 64 -1.79 -2.87 6.25
CA LEU A 64 -1.81 -4.16 5.57
C LEU A 64 -3.24 -4.69 5.48
N ALA A 65 -3.62 -5.18 4.31
CA ALA A 65 -4.94 -5.77 4.10
C ALA A 65 -4.91 -6.91 3.08
N GLU A 66 -5.78 -7.88 3.31
CA GLU A 66 -6.15 -8.91 2.35
C GLU A 66 -7.29 -8.39 1.48
N LEU A 67 -7.23 -8.69 0.18
CA LEU A 67 -8.24 -8.35 -0.80
C LEU A 67 -9.05 -9.59 -1.17
N THR A 68 -10.36 -9.53 -0.97
CA THR A 68 -11.29 -10.60 -1.34
C THR A 68 -12.40 -10.06 -2.22
N TRP A 69 -12.98 -10.90 -3.07
CA TRP A 69 -14.16 -10.55 -3.86
C TRP A 69 -15.40 -11.16 -3.22
N ARG A 70 -16.40 -10.32 -2.88
CA ARG A 70 -17.67 -10.77 -2.29
C ARG A 70 -18.83 -10.24 -3.13
N ALA A 71 -19.66 -11.12 -3.68
CA ALA A 71 -20.76 -10.78 -4.58
C ALA A 71 -20.33 -9.81 -5.71
N GLY A 72 -19.17 -10.07 -6.33
CA GLY A 72 -18.61 -9.24 -7.41
C GLY A 72 -17.99 -7.91 -6.98
N GLN A 73 -17.93 -7.60 -5.67
CA GLN A 73 -17.33 -6.37 -5.16
C GLN A 73 -16.02 -6.65 -4.41
N PRO A 74 -14.96 -5.85 -4.64
CA PRO A 74 -13.71 -6.00 -3.92
C PRO A 74 -13.83 -5.46 -2.49
N VAL A 75 -13.37 -6.28 -1.53
CA VAL A 75 -13.40 -6.01 -0.10
C VAL A 75 -12.00 -6.15 0.48
N ALA A 76 -11.44 -5.06 1.03
CA ALA A 76 -10.17 -5.08 1.73
C ALA A 76 -10.38 -5.26 3.24
N THR A 77 -9.82 -6.33 3.80
CA THR A 77 -9.89 -6.62 5.24
C THR A 77 -8.52 -6.37 5.88
N PRO A 78 -8.41 -5.42 6.82
CA PRO A 78 -7.14 -5.14 7.49
C PRO A 78 -6.56 -6.36 8.20
N ILE A 79 -5.27 -6.60 8.07
CA ILE A 79 -4.51 -7.63 8.80
C ILE A 79 -4.01 -7.03 10.12
N ARG A 80 -4.01 -7.82 11.18
CA ARG A 80 -3.40 -7.42 12.45
C ARG A 80 -1.89 -7.59 12.34
N SER A 81 -1.13 -6.50 12.46
CA SER A 81 0.33 -6.51 12.48
C SER A 81 0.85 -6.11 13.86
N HIS A 82 1.97 -6.70 14.28
CA HIS A 82 2.64 -6.44 15.55
C HIS A 82 3.69 -5.31 15.47
N GLY A 83 3.77 -4.61 14.34
CA GLY A 83 4.66 -3.48 14.15
C GLY A 83 5.35 -3.50 12.78
N SER A 84 6.19 -2.51 12.50
CA SER A 84 6.84 -2.37 11.19
C SER A 84 7.92 -3.43 10.91
N ALA A 85 8.30 -4.25 11.89
CA ALA A 85 9.19 -5.38 11.65
C ALA A 85 8.44 -6.69 11.31
N ASP A 86 7.10 -6.68 11.35
CA ASP A 86 6.27 -7.87 11.17
C ASP A 86 6.13 -8.25 9.69
N LEU A 87 7.18 -8.88 9.16
CA LEU A 87 7.22 -9.36 7.78
C LEU A 87 6.27 -10.53 7.53
N ALA A 88 5.98 -11.34 8.55
CA ALA A 88 5.05 -12.46 8.44
C ALA A 88 3.64 -11.96 8.09
N SER A 89 3.13 -10.95 8.82
CA SER A 89 1.86 -10.30 8.47
C SER A 89 1.89 -9.67 7.08
N ALA A 90 3.04 -9.12 6.66
CA ALA A 90 3.19 -8.54 5.33
C ALA A 90 3.11 -9.58 4.20
N SER A 91 3.64 -10.80 4.42
CA SER A 91 3.59 -11.88 3.42
C SER A 91 2.16 -12.38 3.13
N SER A 92 1.24 -12.23 4.08
CA SER A 92 -0.17 -12.59 3.88
C SER A 92 -0.98 -11.47 3.24
N ALA A 93 -0.43 -10.25 3.12
CA ALA A 93 -1.15 -9.11 2.60
C ALA A 93 -1.18 -9.06 1.06
N ASP A 94 -2.31 -8.64 0.51
CA ASP A 94 -2.46 -8.32 -0.91
C ASP A 94 -1.96 -6.91 -1.25
N GLY A 95 -1.83 -6.07 -0.22
CA GLY A 95 -1.49 -4.66 -0.36
C GLY A 95 -1.86 -3.87 0.88
N VAL A 96 -2.07 -2.57 0.71
CA VAL A 96 -2.32 -1.64 1.81
C VAL A 96 -3.52 -0.73 1.56
N VAL A 97 -4.28 -0.47 2.62
CA VAL A 97 -5.19 0.67 2.70
C VAL A 97 -4.42 1.88 3.18
N VAL A 98 -4.45 2.97 2.41
CA VAL A 98 -3.74 4.21 2.75
C VAL A 98 -4.68 5.13 3.52
N ILE A 99 -4.30 5.47 4.75
CA ILE A 99 -5.08 6.33 5.65
C ILE A 99 -4.36 7.66 5.78
N GLY A 100 -5.02 8.75 5.41
CA GLY A 100 -4.46 10.10 5.52
C GLY A 100 -4.21 10.54 6.98
N PRO A 101 -3.34 11.54 7.20
CA PRO A 101 -2.88 11.95 8.52
C PRO A 101 -3.98 12.52 9.43
N ARG A 102 -5.07 13.03 8.85
CA ARG A 102 -6.21 13.59 9.60
C ARG A 102 -7.27 12.54 9.96
N THR A 103 -7.13 11.32 9.46
CA THR A 103 -8.11 10.25 9.68
C THR A 103 -7.74 9.44 10.92
N ARG A 104 -8.64 9.42 11.91
CA ARG A 104 -8.46 8.64 13.16
C ARG A 104 -9.22 7.32 13.15
N SER A 105 -10.27 7.22 12.33
CA SER A 105 -11.08 6.01 12.22
C SER A 105 -11.70 5.91 10.83
N LEU A 106 -11.81 4.70 10.32
CA LEU A 106 -12.57 4.36 9.13
C LEU A 106 -13.55 3.23 9.47
N PRO A 107 -14.86 3.43 9.33
CA PRO A 107 -15.85 2.39 9.62
C PRO A 107 -15.82 1.30 8.55
N ALA A 108 -16.20 0.08 8.95
CA ALA A 108 -16.45 -1.00 7.99
C ALA A 108 -17.52 -0.56 6.98
N GLY A 109 -17.45 -1.09 5.76
CA GLY A 109 -18.34 -0.71 4.66
C GLY A 109 -17.93 0.57 3.93
N ARG A 110 -17.01 1.38 4.46
CA ARG A 110 -16.53 2.58 3.78
C ARG A 110 -15.73 2.22 2.52
N THR A 111 -15.97 2.92 1.41
CA THR A 111 -15.12 2.84 0.23
C THR A 111 -13.80 3.56 0.49
N VAL A 112 -12.69 2.87 0.27
CA VAL A 112 -11.33 3.36 0.48
C VAL A 112 -10.45 3.06 -0.72
N VAL A 113 -9.30 3.75 -0.81
CA VAL A 113 -8.27 3.44 -1.80
C VAL A 113 -7.38 2.33 -1.24
N PHE A 114 -7.19 1.30 -2.06
CA PHE A 114 -6.29 0.19 -1.82
C PHE A 114 -5.15 0.21 -2.85
N VAL A 115 -3.92 0.05 -2.37
CA VAL A 115 -2.72 -0.05 -3.18
C VAL A 115 -2.31 -1.53 -3.21
N PRO A 116 -2.52 -2.24 -4.33
CA PRO A 116 -2.13 -3.63 -4.45
C PRO A 116 -0.60 -3.77 -4.51
N TRP A 117 -0.07 -4.80 -3.86
CA TRP A 117 1.34 -5.18 -3.92
C TRP A 117 1.63 -6.28 -4.94
N ARG A 118 0.64 -7.12 -5.24
CA ARG A 118 0.69 -8.10 -6.32
C ARG A 118 -0.28 -7.74 -7.43
N ALA A 119 -0.09 -8.35 -8.60
CA ALA A 119 -1.08 -8.25 -9.67
C ALA A 119 -2.43 -8.75 -9.14
N LEU A 120 -3.49 -7.99 -9.41
CA LEU A 120 -4.84 -8.39 -9.07
C LEU A 120 -5.30 -9.48 -10.05
N PRO A 121 -5.99 -10.53 -9.57
CA PRO A 121 -6.65 -11.49 -10.45
C PRO A 121 -7.76 -10.84 -11.28
#